data_AF-A0A3A8SIT7-F1
#
_entry.id   AF-A0A3A8SIT7-F1
#
_cell.length_a   1.000
_cell.length_b   1.000
_cell.length_c   1.000
_cell.angle_alpha   90.00
_cell.angle_beta   90.00
_cell.angle_gamma   90.00
#
_symmetry.space_group_name_H-M   'P 1'
#
loop_
_entity.id
_entity.type
_entity.pdbx_description
1 polymer ?
#
loop_
_entity_poly.entity_id
_entity_poly.type
_entity_poly.pdbx_seq_one_letter_code
_entity_poly.pdbx_strand_id
1 'polypeptide(L)'
;VVGLMNVQFAIQGKTIYILEVNPRASRTVPFISKATGVAMAKIAALCMVGKTLKELNATQEPEMRHVAVKESVFPFARFAGVDVILGPEMKSTGEVMGLAQDYATAFAKSQLAAGVKLPKSGKVFISVKDDDKPAVVDLARRLRSMGFS
;
A
#
# COMPACT_ATOMS: atom_id res chain seq x y z
N VAL A 1 -24.49 2.88 8.45
CA VAL A 1 -24.00 2.05 7.33
C VAL A 1 -24.18 0.60 7.72
N VAL A 2 -24.81 -0.24 6.88
CA VAL A 2 -24.89 -1.69 7.08
C VAL A 2 -24.10 -2.32 5.93
N GLY A 3 -22.98 -3.00 6.23
CA GLY A 3 -22.04 -3.48 5.23
C GLY A 3 -20.61 -2.94 5.43
N LEU A 4 -19.91 -2.64 4.35
CA LEU A 4 -18.53 -2.12 4.40
C LEU A 4 -18.47 -0.60 4.50
N MET A 5 -17.44 -0.11 5.16
CA MET A 5 -17.01 1.28 5.10
C MET A 5 -15.48 1.36 5.08
N ASN A 6 -14.96 2.49 4.60
CA ASN A 6 -13.55 2.83 4.64
C ASN A 6 -13.39 4.25 5.17
N VAL A 7 -12.42 4.44 6.06
CA VAL A 7 -12.03 5.76 6.58
C VAL A 7 -10.57 6.00 6.22
N GLN A 8 -10.28 7.23 5.78
CA GLN A 8 -8.92 7.66 5.48
C GLN A 8 -8.51 8.73 6.49
N PHE A 9 -7.32 8.56 7.05
CA PHE A 9 -6.75 9.46 8.06
C PHE A 9 -5.41 10.03 7.59
N ALA A 10 -5.07 11.22 8.06
CA ALA A 10 -3.71 11.74 8.04
C ALA A 10 -3.21 11.86 9.49
N ILE A 11 -1.97 11.44 9.73
CA ILE A 11 -1.36 11.48 11.06
C ILE A 11 -0.15 12.42 11.01
N GLN A 12 -0.18 13.48 11.82
CA GLN A 12 0.92 14.43 11.96
C GLN A 12 1.37 14.46 13.42
N GLY A 13 2.53 13.89 13.70
CA GLY A 13 3.00 13.71 15.08
C GLY A 13 2.02 12.84 15.86
N LYS A 14 1.37 13.43 16.87
CA LYS A 14 0.36 12.76 17.71
C LYS A 14 -1.08 13.08 17.29
N THR A 15 -1.28 13.95 16.31
CA THR A 15 -2.62 14.40 15.89
C THR A 15 -3.14 13.55 14.75
N ILE A 16 -4.38 13.08 14.88
CA ILE A 16 -5.10 12.29 13.88
C ILE A 16 -6.15 13.18 13.23
N TYR A 17 -6.08 13.33 11.91
CA TYR A 17 -7.04 14.05 11.09
C TYR A 17 -7.86 13.07 10.26
N ILE A 18 -9.18 13.29 10.17
CA ILE A 18 -10.04 12.54 9.26
C ILE A 18 -10.02 13.24 7.91
N LEU A 19 -9.67 12.51 6.85
CA LEU A 19 -9.69 13.02 5.48
C LEU A 19 -11.08 12.82 4.86
N GLU A 20 -11.55 11.58 4.83
CA GLU A 20 -12.86 11.23 4.31
C GLU A 20 -13.38 9.90 4.87
N VAL A 21 -14.69 9.71 4.77
CA VAL A 21 -15.38 8.46 5.07
C VAL A 21 -16.16 8.02 3.84
N ASN A 22 -15.86 6.81 3.37
CA ASN A 22 -16.56 6.16 2.26
C ASN A 22 -17.48 5.08 2.84
N PRO A 23 -18.81 5.30 2.95
CA PRO A 23 -19.77 4.33 3.50
C PRO A 23 -20.11 3.22 2.50
N ARG A 24 -19.08 2.66 1.87
CA ARG A 24 -19.14 1.62 0.83
C ARG A 24 -17.86 0.81 0.82
N ALA A 25 -17.84 -0.25 0.03
CA ALA A 25 -16.60 -0.97 -0.27
C ALA A 25 -15.56 -0.04 -0.92
N SER A 26 -14.32 -0.11 -0.43
CA SER A 26 -13.16 0.52 -1.04
C SER A 26 -12.41 -0.46 -1.94
N ARG A 27 -11.55 0.08 -2.81
CA ARG A 27 -10.64 -0.72 -3.65
C ARG A 27 -9.63 -1.56 -2.85
N THR A 28 -9.50 -1.34 -1.55
CA THR A 28 -8.57 -2.10 -0.68
C THR A 28 -9.19 -3.38 -0.11
N VAL A 29 -10.51 -3.56 -0.21
CA VAL A 29 -11.21 -4.74 0.34
C VAL A 29 -10.66 -6.07 -0.20
N PRO A 30 -10.40 -6.23 -1.52
CA PRO A 30 -9.82 -7.48 -2.03
C PRO A 30 -8.42 -7.76 -1.47
N PHE A 31 -7.56 -6.74 -1.39
CA PHE A 31 -6.22 -6.85 -0.81
C PHE A 31 -6.28 -7.29 0.66
N ILE A 32 -7.08 -6.61 1.49
CA ILE A 32 -7.22 -6.96 2.91
C ILE A 32 -7.82 -8.36 3.08
N SER A 33 -8.80 -8.74 2.25
CA SER A 33 -9.38 -10.09 2.29
C SER A 33 -8.34 -11.17 1.99
N LYS A 34 -7.40 -10.90 1.08
CA LYS A 34 -6.30 -11.82 0.76
C LYS A 34 -5.22 -11.84 1.84
N ALA A 35 -4.87 -10.70 2.41
CA ALA A 35 -3.89 -10.62 3.50
C ALA A 35 -4.38 -11.33 4.78
N THR A 36 -5.65 -11.17 5.11
CA THR A 36 -6.23 -11.68 6.36
C THR A 36 -6.83 -13.09 6.22
N GLY A 37 -7.10 -13.54 4.99
CA GLY A 37 -7.87 -14.76 4.74
C GLY A 37 -9.38 -14.60 5.00
N VAL A 38 -9.84 -13.41 5.40
CA VAL A 38 -11.25 -13.14 5.71
C VAL A 38 -11.97 -12.67 4.46
N ALA A 39 -13.08 -13.32 4.10
CA ALA A 39 -13.92 -12.92 2.97
C ALA A 39 -14.80 -11.70 3.30
N MET A 40 -14.20 -10.52 3.48
CA MET A 40 -14.87 -9.30 3.97
C MET A 40 -16.08 -8.90 3.13
N ALA A 41 -15.97 -8.97 1.80
CA ALA A 41 -17.10 -8.67 0.91
C ALA A 41 -18.29 -9.61 1.11
N LYS A 42 -18.02 -10.91 1.33
CA LYS A 42 -19.07 -11.91 1.61
C LYS A 42 -19.73 -11.65 2.96
N ILE A 43 -18.94 -11.39 4.00
CA ILE A 43 -19.45 -11.09 5.34
C ILE A 43 -20.35 -9.86 5.30
N ALA A 44 -19.90 -8.79 4.65
CA ALA A 44 -20.66 -7.57 4.52
C ALA A 44 -21.96 -7.74 3.70
N ALA A 45 -21.91 -8.54 2.61
CA ALA A 45 -23.11 -8.88 1.85
C ALA A 45 -24.15 -9.61 2.69
N LEU A 46 -23.71 -10.58 3.51
CA LEU A 46 -24.58 -11.27 4.45
C LEU A 46 -25.14 -10.32 5.51
N CYS A 47 -24.35 -9.35 5.96
CA CYS A 47 -24.83 -8.31 6.88
C CYS A 47 -25.91 -7.42 6.26
N MET A 48 -25.77 -7.06 4.99
CA MET A 48 -26.77 -6.27 4.27
C MET A 48 -28.11 -6.99 4.12
N VAL A 49 -28.15 -8.32 4.17
CA VAL A 49 -29.38 -9.13 4.14
C VAL A 49 -29.84 -9.60 5.52
N GLY A 50 -29.32 -8.98 6.60
CA GLY A 50 -29.82 -9.15 7.96
C GLY A 50 -29.04 -10.12 8.85
N LYS A 51 -27.94 -10.72 8.39
CA LYS A 51 -27.05 -11.50 9.28
C LYS A 51 -26.20 -10.58 10.16
N THR A 52 -26.02 -10.94 11.41
CA THR A 52 -25.12 -10.22 12.32
C THR A 52 -23.68 -10.74 12.19
N LEU A 53 -22.69 -9.90 12.53
CA LEU A 53 -21.30 -10.36 12.62
C LEU A 53 -21.13 -11.52 13.62
N LYS A 54 -21.96 -11.57 14.66
CA LYS A 54 -21.98 -12.66 15.65
C LYS A 54 -22.42 -13.98 15.02
N GLU A 55 -23.50 -14.00 14.25
CA GLU A 55 -23.93 -15.20 13.50
C GLU A 55 -22.89 -15.67 12.48
N LEU A 56 -22.07 -14.75 11.97
CA LEU A 56 -21.02 -15.02 10.99
C LEU A 56 -19.66 -15.34 11.63
N ASN A 57 -19.55 -15.36 12.95
CA ASN A 57 -18.29 -15.50 13.69
C ASN A 57 -17.19 -14.51 13.24
N ALA A 58 -17.59 -13.29 12.89
CA ALA A 58 -16.74 -12.24 12.34
C ALA A 58 -16.61 -11.04 13.30
N THR A 59 -16.56 -11.30 14.60
CA THR A 59 -16.54 -10.27 15.65
C THR A 59 -15.13 -9.90 16.12
N GLN A 60 -14.13 -10.68 15.75
CA GLN A 60 -12.73 -10.44 16.09
C GLN A 60 -11.97 -9.89 14.89
N GLU A 61 -11.01 -9.00 15.16
CA GLU A 61 -10.07 -8.58 14.13
C GLU A 61 -9.18 -9.77 13.71
N PRO A 62 -8.94 -9.97 12.41
CA PRO A 62 -8.10 -11.06 11.95
C PRO A 62 -6.64 -10.85 12.33
N GLU A 63 -6.02 -11.87 12.92
CA GLU A 63 -4.59 -11.88 13.18
C GLU A 63 -3.79 -12.06 11.88
N MET A 64 -2.79 -11.21 11.66
CA MET A 64 -1.83 -11.39 10.58
C MET A 64 -0.52 -11.98 11.10
N ARG A 65 -0.15 -13.14 10.55
CA ARG A 65 1.13 -13.84 10.85
C ARG A 65 2.23 -13.57 9.82
N HIS A 66 2.03 -12.58 8.98
CA HIS A 66 2.92 -12.22 7.88
C HIS A 66 2.71 -10.74 7.54
N VAL A 67 3.63 -10.18 6.76
CA VAL A 67 3.52 -8.84 6.17
C VAL A 67 2.97 -8.95 4.75
N ALA A 68 1.94 -8.17 4.47
CA ALA A 68 1.37 -7.98 3.14
C ALA A 68 1.62 -6.54 2.68
N VAL A 69 2.28 -6.36 1.53
CA VAL A 69 2.53 -5.06 0.90
C VAL A 69 1.75 -4.96 -0.40
N LYS A 70 1.04 -3.85 -0.58
CA LYS A 70 0.36 -3.50 -1.82
C LYS A 70 1.19 -2.47 -2.58
N GLU A 71 1.50 -2.73 -3.84
CA GLU A 71 2.12 -1.73 -4.73
C GLU A 71 1.24 -1.48 -5.95
N SER A 72 1.24 -0.25 -6.44
CA SER A 72 0.47 0.22 -7.58
C SER A 72 1.23 0.01 -8.90
N VAL A 73 0.52 -0.35 -9.95
CA VAL A 73 1.05 -0.47 -11.31
C VAL A 73 0.61 0.74 -12.13
N PHE A 74 1.57 1.46 -12.70
CA PHE A 74 1.34 2.70 -13.43
C PHE A 74 1.50 2.50 -14.94
N PRO A 75 0.64 3.13 -15.76
CA PRO A 75 0.68 2.99 -17.22
C PRO A 75 1.66 3.97 -17.89
N PHE A 76 2.60 4.58 -17.17
CA PHE A 76 3.46 5.67 -17.67
C PHE A 76 4.23 5.31 -18.95
N ALA A 77 4.69 4.07 -19.08
CA ALA A 77 5.37 3.61 -20.30
C ALA A 77 4.48 3.61 -21.57
N ARG A 78 3.16 3.72 -21.42
CA ARG A 78 2.20 3.72 -22.53
C ARG A 78 1.85 5.12 -23.03
N PHE A 79 2.18 6.17 -22.28
CA PHE A 79 1.78 7.54 -22.59
C PHE A 79 3.00 8.46 -22.64
N ALA A 80 3.57 8.64 -23.82
CA ALA A 80 4.69 9.56 -24.01
C ALA A 80 4.26 11.01 -23.73
N GLY A 81 5.12 11.78 -23.07
CA GLY A 81 4.88 13.21 -22.78
C GLY A 81 4.00 13.49 -21.57
N VAL A 82 3.52 12.46 -20.84
CA VAL A 82 2.83 12.68 -19.57
C VAL A 82 3.81 12.76 -18.42
N ASP A 83 3.48 13.60 -17.44
CA ASP A 83 4.26 13.72 -16.22
C ASP A 83 4.09 12.48 -15.34
N VAL A 84 5.21 11.83 -15.03
CA VAL A 84 5.32 10.62 -14.21
C VAL A 84 5.34 10.92 -12.70
N ILE A 85 5.07 12.17 -12.31
CA ILE A 85 4.97 12.59 -10.92
C ILE A 85 3.65 12.12 -10.27
N LEU A 86 3.78 11.61 -9.05
CA LEU A 86 2.66 11.26 -8.18
C LEU A 86 2.06 12.52 -7.55
N GLY A 87 0.74 12.53 -7.37
CA GLY A 87 0.02 13.66 -6.82
C GLY A 87 -1.23 13.23 -6.05
N PRO A 88 -2.13 14.17 -5.71
CA PRO A 88 -3.37 13.87 -5.01
C PRO A 88 -4.35 13.02 -5.83
N GLU A 89 -4.20 13.00 -7.17
CA GLU A 89 -5.02 12.18 -8.06
C GLU A 89 -4.44 10.77 -8.26
N MET A 90 -5.31 9.76 -8.26
CA MET A 90 -4.95 8.38 -8.53
C MET A 90 -4.70 8.14 -10.03
N LYS A 91 -3.45 7.94 -10.43
CA LYS A 91 -3.04 7.62 -11.83
C LYS A 91 -2.79 6.13 -12.10
N SER A 92 -2.79 5.27 -11.08
CA SER A 92 -2.48 3.84 -11.21
C SER A 92 -3.63 3.06 -11.85
N THR A 93 -3.33 2.09 -12.71
CA THR A 93 -4.33 1.24 -13.38
C THR A 93 -4.48 -0.16 -12.77
N GLY A 94 -3.49 -0.58 -11.97
CA GLY A 94 -3.49 -1.90 -11.35
C GLY A 94 -2.75 -1.91 -10.02
N GLU A 95 -2.69 -3.09 -9.40
CA GLU A 95 -1.99 -3.31 -8.15
C GLU A 95 -1.45 -4.73 -8.08
N VAL A 96 -0.40 -4.91 -7.28
CA VAL A 96 0.24 -6.19 -6.98
C VAL A 96 0.42 -6.34 -5.48
N MET A 97 0.63 -7.59 -5.05
CA MET A 97 0.76 -7.94 -3.65
C MET A 97 2.07 -8.70 -3.40
N GLY A 98 2.87 -8.22 -2.45
CA GLY A 98 4.01 -8.93 -1.90
C GLY A 98 3.69 -9.50 -0.52
N LEU A 99 4.05 -10.76 -0.28
CA LEU A 99 3.81 -11.49 0.96
C LEU A 99 5.09 -12.10 1.50
N ALA A 100 5.45 -11.80 2.75
CA ALA A 100 6.61 -12.39 3.44
C ALA A 100 6.48 -12.30 4.96
N GLN A 101 7.42 -12.91 5.69
CA GLN A 101 7.47 -12.84 7.16
C GLN A 101 7.91 -11.47 7.67
N ASP A 102 8.71 -10.76 6.89
CA ASP A 102 9.21 -9.43 7.21
C ASP A 102 8.85 -8.40 6.12
N TYR A 103 8.88 -7.12 6.50
CA TYR A 103 8.51 -6.02 5.61
C TYR A 103 9.45 -5.89 4.42
N ALA A 104 10.77 -5.99 4.61
CA ALA A 104 11.74 -5.74 3.54
C ALA A 104 11.56 -6.76 2.40
N THR A 105 11.37 -8.03 2.73
CA THR A 105 11.11 -9.08 1.75
C THR A 105 9.74 -8.91 1.08
N ALA A 106 8.69 -8.57 1.83
CA ALA A 106 7.36 -8.35 1.26
C ALA A 106 7.36 -7.16 0.28
N PHE A 107 8.05 -6.07 0.65
CA PHE A 107 8.23 -4.89 -0.19
C PHE A 107 9.06 -5.22 -1.45
N ALA A 108 10.17 -5.94 -1.33
CA ALA A 108 10.97 -6.35 -2.48
C ALA A 108 10.14 -7.21 -3.47
N LYS A 109 9.28 -8.10 -2.96
CA LYS A 109 8.36 -8.89 -3.78
C LYS A 109 7.31 -8.02 -4.48
N SER A 110 6.75 -7.00 -3.81
CA SER A 110 5.78 -6.09 -4.45
C SER A 110 6.43 -5.27 -5.56
N GLN A 111 7.66 -4.77 -5.34
CA GLN A 111 8.41 -4.04 -6.37
C GLN A 111 8.66 -4.92 -7.60
N LEU A 112 9.14 -6.15 -7.39
CA LEU A 112 9.39 -7.09 -8.48
C LEU A 112 8.09 -7.41 -9.25
N ALA A 113 7.00 -7.65 -8.54
CA ALA A 113 5.70 -7.93 -9.15
C ALA A 113 5.15 -6.72 -9.93
N ALA A 114 5.44 -5.49 -9.50
CA ALA A 114 5.09 -4.26 -10.21
C ALA A 114 5.96 -4.00 -11.46
N GLY A 115 6.93 -4.88 -11.74
CA GLY A 115 7.87 -4.75 -12.85
C GLY A 115 9.08 -3.88 -12.54
N VAL A 116 9.26 -3.45 -11.29
CA VAL A 116 10.42 -2.67 -10.86
C VAL A 116 11.62 -3.59 -10.72
N LYS A 117 12.64 -3.37 -11.54
CA LYS A 117 13.94 -4.05 -11.45
C LYS A 117 14.90 -3.17 -10.66
N LEU A 118 15.05 -3.46 -9.37
CA LEU A 118 16.01 -2.75 -8.53
C LEU A 118 17.44 -3.11 -8.94
N PRO A 119 18.31 -2.12 -9.20
CA PRO A 119 19.73 -2.39 -9.46
C PRO A 119 20.37 -2.98 -8.20
N LYS A 120 21.37 -3.85 -8.39
CA LYS A 120 22.18 -4.42 -7.30
C LYS A 120 23.57 -3.78 -7.19
N SER A 121 23.93 -2.98 -8.18
CA SER A 121 25.17 -2.21 -8.28
C SER A 121 24.99 -1.10 -9.31
N GLY A 122 25.94 -0.17 -9.37
CA GLY A 122 25.97 0.89 -10.39
C GLY A 122 26.02 2.30 -9.79
N LYS A 123 25.54 3.27 -10.57
CA LYS A 123 25.52 4.69 -10.19
C LYS A 123 24.11 5.11 -9.74
N VAL A 124 24.02 5.85 -8.64
CA VAL A 124 22.76 6.42 -8.16
C VAL A 124 22.76 7.93 -8.36
N PHE A 125 21.72 8.44 -9.02
CA PHE A 125 21.48 9.88 -9.12
C PHE A 125 20.58 10.33 -7.97
N ILE A 126 21.03 11.31 -7.18
CA ILE A 126 20.28 11.86 -6.05
C ILE A 126 19.98 13.33 -6.32
N SER A 127 18.68 13.65 -6.43
CA SER A 127 18.16 15.01 -6.50
C SER A 127 16.87 15.06 -5.68
N VAL A 128 16.84 15.91 -4.65
CA VAL A 128 15.74 16.00 -3.69
C VAL A 128 15.44 17.47 -3.37
N LYS A 129 14.23 17.76 -2.88
CA LYS A 129 13.87 19.10 -2.37
C LYS A 129 14.67 19.45 -1.12
N ASP A 130 14.71 20.74 -0.78
CA ASP A 130 15.53 21.26 0.33
C ASP A 130 15.23 20.59 1.67
N ASP A 131 13.95 20.36 1.99
CA ASP A 131 13.53 19.74 3.25
C ASP A 131 13.98 18.28 3.39
N ASP A 132 14.24 17.58 2.27
CA ASP A 132 14.66 16.18 2.26
C ASP A 132 16.19 16.03 2.29
N LYS A 133 16.95 17.13 2.12
CA LYS A 133 18.42 17.11 2.14
C LYS A 133 18.99 16.53 3.43
N PRO A 134 18.47 16.79 4.64
CA PRO A 134 18.99 16.14 5.85
C PRO A 134 18.78 14.61 5.83
N ALA A 135 17.59 14.16 5.43
CA ALA A 135 17.22 12.75 5.44
C ALA A 135 17.96 11.92 4.37
N VAL A 136 18.27 12.53 3.22
CA VAL A 136 18.92 11.81 2.11
C VAL A 136 20.39 11.46 2.41
N VAL A 137 21.04 12.15 3.36
CA VAL A 137 22.44 11.88 3.71
C VAL A 137 22.63 10.45 4.19
N ASP A 138 21.77 9.97 5.09
CA ASP A 138 21.87 8.61 5.62
C ASP A 138 21.52 7.56 4.56
N LEU A 139 20.58 7.87 3.67
CA LEU A 139 20.29 7.02 2.51
C LEU A 139 21.51 6.89 1.59
N ALA A 140 22.18 8.02 1.26
CA ALA A 140 23.36 8.03 0.41
C ALA A 140 24.53 7.25 1.03
N ARG A 141 24.75 7.37 2.35
CA ARG A 141 25.75 6.56 3.07
C ARG A 141 25.45 5.07 2.98
N ARG A 142 24.19 4.66 3.15
CA ARG A 142 23.77 3.26 3.03
C ARG A 142 23.98 2.74 1.60
N LEU A 143 23.58 3.49 0.58
CA LEU A 143 23.81 3.13 -0.82
C LEU A 143 25.31 2.96 -1.12
N ARG A 144 26.15 3.90 -0.65
CA ARG A 144 27.61 3.79 -0.79
C ARG A 144 28.16 2.55 -0.10
N SER A 145 27.68 2.23 1.11
CA SER A 145 28.10 1.02 1.83
C SER A 145 27.71 -0.28 1.13
N MET A 146 26.67 -0.25 0.29
CA MET A 146 26.24 -1.36 -0.57
C MET A 146 27.04 -1.43 -1.89
N GLY A 147 28.02 -0.56 -2.10
CA GLY A 147 28.86 -0.55 -3.31
C GLY A 147 28.30 0.27 -4.48
N PHE A 148 27.26 1.07 -4.27
CA PHE A 148 26.83 2.05 -5.26
C PHE A 148 27.78 3.26 -5.27
N SER A 149 27.89 3.88 -6.44
CA SER A 149 28.64 5.12 -6.68
C SER A 149 27.74 6.31 -7.00
#